data_AF-A7RSY9-F1
#
_entry.id   AF-A7RSY9-F1
#
_cell.length_a   1.000
_cell.length_b   1.000
_cell.length_c   1.000
_cell.angle_alpha   90.00
_cell.angle_beta   90.00
_cell.angle_gamma   90.00
#
_symmetry.space_group_name_H-M   'P 1'
#
loop_
_entity.id
_entity.type
_entity.pdbx_description
1 polymer ?
#
loop_
_entity_poly.entity_id
_entity_poly.type
_entity_poly.pdbx_seq_one_letter_code
_entity_poly.pdbx_strand_id
1 'polypeptide(L)' 'MFFFSVPSNPRKSHRRQRTFFSKEQTVILEEAFQYERFPGIQIREKLARELDIDESRIQVWFQNRRS' A
#
# COMPACT_ATOMS: atom_id res chain seq x y z
N MET A 1 -1.20 -30.37 -32.77
CA MET A 1 -1.91 -29.62 -31.70
C MET A 1 -1.51 -30.23 -30.37
N PHE A 2 -0.72 -29.53 -29.56
CA PHE A 2 -0.30 -29.98 -28.23
C PHE A 2 -0.80 -28.98 -27.19
N PHE A 3 -1.75 -29.40 -26.36
CA PHE A 3 -2.10 -28.76 -25.10
C PHE A 3 -1.22 -29.34 -24.00
N PHE A 4 -0.41 -28.49 -23.34
CA PHE A 4 0.06 -28.70 -21.97
C PHE A 4 0.25 -27.30 -21.36
N SER A 5 -0.77 -26.82 -20.64
CA SER A 5 -0.90 -26.90 -19.18
C SER A 5 -0.07 -25.81 -18.49
N VAL A 6 -0.77 -24.73 -18.11
CA VAL A 6 -0.28 -23.71 -17.19
C VAL A 6 0.06 -24.39 -15.87
N PRO A 7 1.30 -24.34 -15.36
CA PRO A 7 1.56 -24.77 -14.00
C PRO A 7 0.91 -23.76 -13.05
N SER A 8 -0.25 -24.12 -12.53
CA SER A 8 -0.85 -23.56 -11.33
C SER A 8 0.11 -23.84 -10.18
N ASN A 9 1.06 -22.93 -9.95
CA ASN A 9 1.87 -22.97 -8.75
C ASN A 9 1.04 -22.38 -7.60
N PRO A 10 0.61 -23.16 -6.59
CA PRO A 10 0.02 -22.61 -5.38
C PRO A 10 1.16 -22.10 -4.49
N ARG A 11 1.94 -21.13 -4.99
CA ARG A 11 2.64 -20.24 -4.07
C ARG A 11 1.52 -19.57 -3.31
N LYS A 12 1.33 -19.97 -2.06
CA LYS A 12 0.55 -19.25 -1.04
C LYS A 12 1.00 -17.80 -1.13
N SER A 13 0.32 -17.05 -2.00
CA SER A 13 0.37 -15.63 -2.04
C SER A 13 -0.16 -15.26 -0.68
N HIS A 14 0.75 -14.94 0.25
CA HIS A 14 0.44 -14.03 1.34
C HIS A 14 0.05 -12.72 0.66
N ARG A 15 -1.12 -12.72 0.03
CA ARG A 15 -1.77 -11.55 -0.51
C ARG A 15 -2.07 -10.77 0.74
N ARG A 16 -1.14 -9.89 1.11
CA ARG A 16 -1.21 -9.06 2.30
C ARG A 16 -2.65 -8.55 2.36
N GLN A 17 -3.33 -8.85 3.47
CA GLN A 17 -4.74 -8.56 3.66
C GLN A 17 -5.00 -7.13 3.19
N ARG A 18 -5.96 -6.96 2.27
CA ARG A 18 -6.28 -5.66 1.71
C ARG A 18 -6.55 -4.70 2.86
N THR A 19 -5.78 -3.62 2.93
CA THR A 19 -6.05 -2.57 3.90
C THR A 19 -7.26 -1.80 3.39
N PHE A 20 -8.30 -1.71 4.20
CA PHE A 20 -9.32 -0.70 4.01
C PHE A 20 -8.95 0.47 4.90
N PHE A 21 -8.53 1.58 4.29
CA PHE A 21 -8.31 2.81 5.03
C PHE A 21 -9.66 3.39 5.41
N SER A 22 -9.81 3.85 6.65
CA SER A 22 -10.96 4.63 7.05
C SER A 22 -11.00 5.96 6.29
N LYS A 23 -12.16 6.64 6.31
CA LYS A 23 -12.29 7.96 5.70
C LYS A 23 -11.29 8.96 6.32
N GLU A 24 -11.15 8.93 7.64
CA GLU A 24 -10.22 9.78 8.39
C GLU A 24 -8.76 9.50 8.01
N GLN A 25 -8.37 8.23 7.95
CA GLN A 25 -7.02 7.83 7.51
C GLN A 25 -6.74 8.29 6.08
N THR A 26 -7.73 8.22 5.20
CA THR A 26 -7.60 8.68 3.81
C THR A 26 -7.39 10.19 3.74
N VAL A 27 -8.15 10.98 4.51
CA VAL A 27 -8.00 12.44 4.57
C VAL A 27 -6.58 12.82 5.01
N ILE A 28 -6.06 12.20 6.08
CA ILE A 28 -4.71 12.48 6.58
C ILE A 28 -3.64 12.11 5.54
N LEU A 29 -3.79 10.95 4.87
CA LEU A 29 -2.89 10.53 3.81
C LEU A 29 -2.94 11.49 2.59
N GLU A 30 -4.12 12.00 2.25
CA GLU A 30 -4.30 12.99 1.18
C GLU A 30 -3.69 14.34 1.52
N GLU A 31 -3.86 14.83 2.74
CA GLU A 31 -3.21 16.06 3.23
C GLU A 31 -1.69 15.94 3.20
N ALA A 32 -1.15 14.82 3.69
CA ALA A 32 0.27 14.51 3.61
C ALA A 32 0.77 14.47 2.16
N PHE A 33 -0.03 13.92 1.23
CA PHE A 33 0.29 13.88 -0.20
C PHE A 33 0.29 15.26 -0.86
N GLN A 34 -0.60 16.17 -0.45
CA GLN A 34 -0.59 17.55 -0.94
C GLN A 34 0.66 18.30 -0.49
N TYR A 35 1.13 18.04 0.73
CA TYR A 35 2.36 18.63 1.26
C TYR A 35 3.60 18.06 0.59
N GLU A 36 3.73 16.73 0.51
CA GLU A 36 4.87 16.06 -0.09
C GLU A 36 4.45 14.80 -0.87
N ARG A 37 4.59 14.85 -2.20
CA ARG A 37 4.22 13.74 -3.10
C ARG A 37 5.17 12.54 -3.01
N PHE A 38 6.39 12.74 -2.49
CA PHE A 38 7.43 11.72 -2.36
C PHE A 38 7.96 11.65 -0.92
N PRO A 39 7.10 11.28 0.06
CA PRO A 39 7.52 11.27 1.45
C PRO A 39 8.65 10.25 1.65
N GLY A 40 9.72 10.68 2.29
CA GLY A 40 10.81 9.81 2.72
C GLY A 40 10.37 8.79 3.79
N ILE A 41 11.27 7.85 4.13
CA ILE A 41 10.98 6.77 5.10
C ILE A 41 10.50 7.32 6.45
N GLN A 42 11.11 8.41 6.96
CA GLN A 42 10.75 9.00 8.24
C GLN A 42 9.31 9.51 8.30
N ILE A 43 8.83 10.13 7.22
CA ILE A 43 7.47 10.66 7.14
C ILE A 43 6.46 9.51 7.06
N ARG A 44 6.77 8.47 6.27
CA ARG A 44 5.91 7.29 6.17
C ARG A 44 5.84 6.51 7.47
N GLU A 45 6.95 6.38 8.22
CA GLU A 45 6.94 5.78 9.56
C GLU A 45 6.16 6.61 10.58
N LYS A 46 6.22 7.94 10.50
CA LYS A 46 5.41 8.81 11.36
C LYS A 46 3.91 8.58 11.10
N LEU A 47 3.49 8.62 9.83
CA LEU A 47 2.11 8.36 9.43
C LEU A 47 1.68 6.93 9.79
N ALA A 48 2.58 5.95 9.70
CA ALA A 48 2.33 4.56 10.08
C ALA A 48 1.96 4.44 11.55
N ARG A 49 2.71 5.11 12.44
CA ARG A 49 2.43 5.13 13.88
C ARG A 49 1.17 5.91 14.22
N GLU A 50 0.96 7.04 13.54
CA GLU A 50 -0.18 7.92 13.79
C GLU A 50 -1.52 7.29 13.37
N LEU A 51 -1.51 6.56 12.26
CA LEU A 51 -2.71 5.94 11.70
C LEU A 51 -2.90 4.47 12.11
N ASP A 52 -1.95 3.90 12.86
CA ASP A 52 -1.84 2.47 13.19
C ASP A 52 -1.87 1.57 11.95
N ILE A 53 -1.01 1.88 10.98
CA ILE A 53 -0.92 1.22 9.68
C ILE A 53 0.54 0.85 9.42
N ASP A 54 0.81 -0.32 8.83
CA ASP A 54 2.16 -0.65 8.37
C ASP A 54 2.72 0.39 7.38
N GLU A 55 3.97 0.83 7.57
CA GLU A 55 4.67 1.74 6.65
C GLU A 55 4.59 1.25 5.19
N SER A 56 4.70 -0.07 4.98
CA SER A 56 4.62 -0.65 3.64
C SER A 56 3.27 -0.42 2.95
N ARG A 57 2.16 -0.34 3.71
CA ARG A 57 0.82 -0.04 3.18
C ARG A 57 0.73 1.43 2.80
N ILE A 58 1.35 2.31 3.59
CA ILE A 58 1.46 3.75 3.28
C ILE A 58 2.31 3.93 2.02
N GLN A 59 3.45 3.26 1.90
CA GLN A 59 4.27 3.30 0.69
C GLN A 59 3.47 2.92 -0.56
N VAL A 60 2.71 1.81 -0.52
CA VAL A 60 1.87 1.37 -1.64
C VAL A 60 0.75 2.38 -1.91
N TRP A 61 0.13 2.96 -0.88
CA TRP A 61 -0.87 4.02 -1.06
C TRP A 61 -0.30 5.23 -1.80
N PHE A 62 0.88 5.71 -1.39
CA PHE A 62 1.58 6.81 -2.07
C PHE A 62 2.02 6.43 -3.50
N GLN A 63 2.39 5.18 -3.76
CA GLN A 63 2.67 4.71 -5.11
C GLN A 63 1.41 4.71 -5.98
N ASN A 64 0.29 4.17 -5.48
CA ASN A 64 -0.98 4.14 -6.19
C ASN A 64 -1.51 5.54 -6.47
N ARG A 65 -1.27 6.51 -5.58
CA ARG A 65 -1.74 7.89 -5.73
C ARG A 65 -0.96 8.68 -6.78
N ARG A 66 0.27 8.27 -7.09
CA ARG A 66 1.13 8.88 -8.14
C ARG A 66 0.96 8.24 -9.51
N SER A 67 0.41 7.02 -9.57
CA SER A 67 0.21 6.29 -10.82
C SER A 67 -0.90 6.86 -11.67
#